data_AF-A0A0B6YCF3-F1
#
_entry.id   AF-A0A0B6YCF3-F1
#
_cell.length_a   1.000
_cell.length_b   1.000
_cell.length_c   1.000
_cell.angle_alpha   90.00
_cell.angle_beta   90.00
_cell.angle_gamma   90.00
#
_symmetry.space_group_name_H-M   'P 1'
#
loop_
_entity.id
_entity.type
_entity.pdbx_description
1 polymer ?
#
loop_
_entity_poly.entity_id
_entity_poly.type
_entity_poly.pdbx_seq_one_letter_code
_entity_poly.pdbx_strand_id
1 'polypeptide(L)'
;DVMRKGSVDWDSLASHLLLEYYEKDDKVKSTQVPHWKDIKILPSPHKETVQKISFLKNTSRYISISKEGCVSWWSTDLKLQNSLKTW
;
A
#
# COMPACT_ATOMS: atom_id res chain seq x y z
N ASP A 1 -14.78 46.80 -23.12
CA ASP A 1 -14.25 46.96 -21.76
C ASP A 1 -13.54 45.66 -21.37
N VAL A 2 -12.29 45.53 -21.84
CA VAL A 2 -11.10 45.48 -20.97
C VAL A 2 -11.28 44.51 -19.80
N MET A 3 -10.82 43.28 -20.04
CA MET A 3 -10.22 42.36 -19.08
C MET A 3 -9.81 43.06 -17.77
N ARG A 4 -10.66 42.95 -16.74
CA ARG A 4 -10.28 43.33 -15.37
C ARG A 4 -9.36 42.23 -14.85
N LYS A 5 -8.09 42.37 -15.22
CA LYS A 5 -6.95 41.51 -14.88
C LYS A 5 -6.79 41.49 -13.35
N GLY A 6 -7.61 40.68 -12.67
CA GLY A 6 -7.62 40.59 -11.20
C GLY A 6 -8.93 40.13 -10.56
N SER A 7 -10.05 40.04 -11.28
CA SER A 7 -11.29 39.45 -10.76
C SER A 7 -11.62 38.17 -11.52
N VAL A 8 -11.74 37.06 -10.78
CA VAL A 8 -12.22 35.78 -11.31
C VAL A 8 -13.70 35.65 -10.98
N ASP A 9 -14.51 35.34 -11.99
CA ASP A 9 -15.91 34.97 -11.80
C ASP A 9 -16.03 33.58 -11.17
N TRP A 10 -17.07 33.36 -10.37
CA TRP A 10 -17.27 32.11 -9.65
C TRP A 10 -17.39 30.91 -10.58
N ASP A 11 -18.00 31.08 -11.76
CA ASP A 11 -18.14 30.02 -12.76
C ASP A 11 -16.77 29.64 -13.35
N SER A 12 -15.88 30.61 -13.55
CA SER A 12 -14.51 30.37 -14.02
C SER A 12 -13.66 29.67 -12.95
N LEU A 13 -13.84 30.01 -11.67
CA LEU A 13 -13.15 29.36 -10.57
C LEU A 13 -13.62 27.91 -10.39
N ALA A 14 -14.94 27.69 -10.41
CA ALA A 14 -15.54 26.37 -10.31
C ALA A 14 -15.08 25.46 -11.46
N SER A 15 -15.08 25.99 -12.69
CA SER A 15 -14.61 25.26 -13.87
C SER A 15 -13.13 24.90 -13.77
N HIS A 16 -12.28 25.80 -13.27
CA HIS A 16 -10.86 25.53 -13.09
C HIS A 16 -10.59 24.45 -12.03
N LEU A 17 -11.27 24.52 -10.88
CA LEU A 17 -11.16 23.52 -9.81
C LEU A 17 -11.67 22.15 -10.26
N LEU A 18 -12.78 22.12 -11.01
CA LEU A 18 -13.31 20.88 -11.61
C LEU A 18 -12.32 20.28 -12.59
N LEU A 19 -11.73 21.09 -13.48
CA LEU A 19 -10.76 20.62 -14.46
C LEU A 19 -9.50 20.07 -13.79
N GLU A 20 -8.95 20.78 -12.82
CA GLU A 20 -7.78 20.34 -12.07
C GLU A 20 -8.06 19.04 -11.29
N TYR A 21 -9.27 18.88 -10.76
CA TYR A 21 -9.70 17.65 -10.10
C TYR A 21 -9.86 16.49 -11.08
N TYR A 22 -10.49 16.71 -12.24
CA TYR A 22 -10.62 15.69 -13.29
C TYR A 22 -9.27 15.27 -13.85
N GLU A 23 -8.34 16.20 -14.11
CA GLU A 23 -6.99 15.85 -14.57
C GLU A 23 -6.19 15.08 -13.51
N LYS A 24 -6.38 15.40 -12.22
CA LYS A 24 -5.80 14.64 -11.11
C LYS A 24 -6.46 13.26 -10.99
N ASP A 25 -7.78 13.17 -11.12
CA ASP A 25 -8.53 11.93 -11.07
C ASP A 25 -8.21 11.05 -12.28
N ASP A 26 -8.03 11.59 -13.49
CA ASP A 26 -7.56 10.84 -14.67
C ASP A 26 -6.11 10.41 -14.53
N LYS A 27 -5.23 11.20 -13.91
CA LYS A 27 -3.86 10.76 -13.55
C LYS A 27 -3.88 9.67 -12.47
N VAL A 28 -4.86 9.68 -11.57
CA VAL A 28 -5.06 8.68 -10.50
C VAL A 28 -5.86 7.47 -11.00
N LYS A 29 -6.67 7.59 -12.05
CA LYS A 29 -7.39 6.48 -12.72
C LYS A 29 -6.58 5.86 -13.85
N SER A 30 -5.62 6.60 -14.39
CA SER A 30 -4.41 6.07 -15.01
C SER A 30 -3.44 5.51 -13.96
N THR A 31 -3.95 5.06 -12.81
CA THR A 31 -3.23 4.10 -11.99
C THR A 31 -3.14 2.82 -12.82
N GLN A 32 -1.93 2.57 -13.30
CA GLN A 32 -1.50 1.25 -13.70
C GLN A 32 -2.05 0.27 -12.66
N VAL A 33 -2.93 -0.63 -13.10
CA VAL A 33 -3.37 -1.75 -12.26
C VAL A 33 -2.09 -2.37 -11.73
N PRO A 34 -1.89 -2.49 -10.41
CA PRO A 34 -0.69 -3.09 -9.90
C PRO A 34 -0.55 -4.45 -10.58
N HIS A 35 0.57 -4.67 -11.26
CA HIS A 35 0.86 -5.97 -11.85
C HIS A 35 1.21 -6.91 -10.69
N TRP A 36 0.18 -7.38 -9.99
CA TRP A 36 0.31 -8.37 -8.93
C TRP A 36 0.95 -9.61 -9.55
N LYS A 37 2.02 -10.11 -8.91
CA LYS A 37 2.58 -11.41 -9.28
C LYS A 37 1.55 -12.48 -8.96
N ASP A 38 1.69 -13.64 -9.60
CA ASP A 38 0.88 -14.82 -9.27
C ASP A 38 0.89 -15.10 -7.77
N ILE A 39 -0.26 -15.53 -7.27
CA ILE A 39 -0.42 -15.92 -5.87
C ILE A 39 0.52 -17.09 -5.59
N LYS A 40 1.35 -16.96 -4.55
CA LYS A 40 2.26 -18.02 -4.10
C LYS A 40 1.76 -18.61 -2.79
N ILE A 41 1.67 -19.92 -2.74
CA ILE A 41 1.42 -20.66 -1.51
C ILE A 41 2.78 -20.97 -0.88
N LEU A 42 2.97 -20.55 0.37
CA LEU A 42 4.23 -20.73 1.10
C LEU A 42 4.04 -21.74 2.24
N PRO A 43 5.02 -22.63 2.48
CA PRO A 43 4.97 -23.52 3.64
C PRO A 43 5.10 -22.69 4.92
N SER A 44 4.11 -22.83 5.81
CA SER A 44 4.06 -22.08 7.07
C SER A 44 4.83 -22.80 8.18
N PRO A 45 5.66 -22.10 8.97
CA PRO A 45 6.23 -22.62 10.22
C PRO A 45 5.23 -22.63 11.38
N HIS A 46 4.07 -21.99 11.21
CA HIS A 46 3.03 -21.85 12.24
C HIS A 46 2.12 -23.08 12.28
N LYS A 47 1.76 -23.50 13.50
CA LYS A 47 0.83 -24.61 13.74
C LYS A 47 -0.62 -24.14 13.85
N GLU A 48 -0.86 -22.89 14.26
CA GLU A 48 -2.18 -22.27 14.27
C GLU A 48 -2.21 -21.07 13.33
N THR A 49 -3.39 -20.44 13.27
CA THR A 49 -3.66 -19.26 12.45
C THR A 49 -2.67 -18.12 12.73
N VAL A 50 -2.11 -17.57 11.65
CA VAL A 50 -1.35 -16.32 11.68
C VAL A 50 -2.28 -15.18 12.06
N GLN A 51 -2.01 -14.53 13.18
CA GLN A 51 -2.80 -13.39 13.66
C GLN A 51 -2.35 -12.08 13.02
N LYS A 52 -1.05 -11.93 12.76
CA LYS A 52 -0.48 -10.67 12.26
C LYS A 52 0.74 -10.89 11.40
N ILE A 53 0.84 -10.08 10.33
CA ILE A 53 2.03 -9.95 9.49
C ILE A 53 2.41 -8.47 9.45
N SER A 54 3.69 -8.15 9.57
CA SER A 54 4.18 -6.77 9.54
C SER A 54 5.55 -6.68 8.89
N PHE A 55 5.77 -5.63 8.10
CA PHE A 55 7.07 -5.36 7.47
C PHE A 55 7.91 -4.44 8.36
N LEU A 56 9.13 -4.86 8.67
CA LEU A 56 10.10 -4.10 9.44
C LEU A 56 11.09 -3.42 8.48
N LYS A 57 10.87 -2.12 8.26
CA LYS A 57 11.68 -1.30 7.34
C LYS A 57 13.17 -1.29 7.68
N ASN A 58 13.51 -1.27 8.97
CA ASN A 58 14.90 -1.18 9.44
C ASN A 58 15.75 -2.42 9.09
N THR A 59 15.14 -3.60 9.01
CA THR A 59 15.84 -4.86 8.71
C THR A 59 15.43 -5.47 7.38
N SER A 60 14.55 -4.80 6.63
CA SER A 60 13.97 -5.28 5.38
C SER A 60 13.46 -6.72 5.47
N ARG A 61 12.66 -6.99 6.51
CA ARG A 61 12.12 -8.33 6.79
C ARG A 61 10.64 -8.23 7.14
N TYR A 62 9.91 -9.29 6.83
CA TYR A 62 8.56 -9.48 7.36
C TYR A 62 8.64 -10.30 8.65
N ILE A 63 7.76 -9.97 9.59
CA ILE A 63 7.51 -10.78 10.78
C ILE A 63 6.06 -11.25 10.73
N SER A 64 5.86 -12.53 10.99
CA SER A 64 4.54 -13.14 11.19
C SER A 64 4.42 -13.71 12.58
N ILE A 65 3.29 -13.48 13.24
CA ILE A 65 2.97 -13.98 14.58
C ILE A 65 1.68 -14.79 14.51
N SER A 66 1.70 -15.98 15.10
CA SER A 66 0.55 -16.89 15.15
C SER A 66 -0.09 -16.99 16.52
N LYS A 67 -1.26 -17.66 16.61
CA LYS A 67 -2.01 -17.82 17.87
C LYS A 67 -1.29 -18.68 18.90
N GLU A 68 -0.50 -19.63 18.44
CA GLU A 68 0.45 -20.39 19.26
C GLU A 68 1.78 -19.64 19.46
N GLY A 69 1.80 -18.31 19.29
CA GLY A 69 2.91 -17.43 19.65
C GLY A 69 4.25 -17.81 19.04
N CYS A 70 4.19 -18.47 17.88
CA CYS A 70 5.32 -18.64 17.01
C CYS A 70 5.58 -17.30 16.30
N VAL A 71 6.81 -16.83 16.35
CA VAL A 71 7.28 -15.62 15.68
C VAL A 71 8.25 -16.04 14.59
N SER A 72 7.95 -15.71 13.35
CA SER A 72 8.77 -16.08 12.20
C SER A 72 9.22 -14.87 11.41
N TRP A 73 10.49 -14.88 11.00
CA TRP A 73 11.09 -13.85 10.15
C TRP A 73 11.20 -14.34 8.73
N TRP A 74 10.78 -13.50 7.80
CA TRP A 74 10.84 -13.75 6.37
C TRP A 74 11.65 -12.66 5.69
N SER A 75 12.45 -13.04 4.71
CA SER A 75 13.12 -12.09 3.82
C SER A 75 12.13 -11.45 2.84
N THR A 76 12.58 -10.42 2.12
CA THR A 76 11.76 -9.74 1.10
C THR A 76 11.35 -10.63 -0.08
N ASP A 77 12.09 -11.72 -0.32
CA ASP A 77 11.74 -12.76 -1.29
C ASP A 77 10.82 -13.85 -0.72
N LEU A 78 10.24 -13.61 0.47
CA LEU A 78 9.30 -14.49 1.17
C LEU A 78 9.88 -15.86 1.56
N LYS A 79 11.20 -15.96 1.73
CA LYS A 79 11.84 -17.15 2.31
C LYS A 79 11.89 -17.06 3.82
N LEU A 80 11.56 -18.17 4.48
CA LEU A 80 11.68 -18.28 5.94
C LEU A 80 13.16 -18.22 6.34
N GLN A 81 13.50 -17.29 7.22
CA GLN A 81 14.87 -17.11 7.72
C GLN A 81 15.03 -17.74 9.10
N ASN A 82 14.07 -17.51 9.99
CA ASN A 82 14.10 -18.05 11.34
C ASN A 82 12.67 -18.14 11.92
N SER A 83 12.50 -19.01 12.92
CA SER A 83 11.26 -19.14 13.68
C SER A 83 11.55 -19.40 15.16
N LEU A 84 10.89 -18.66 16.03
CA LEU A 84 11.03 -18.74 17.48
C LEU A 84 9.67 -19.06 18.11
N LYS A 85 9.65 -19.99 19.05
CA LYS A 85 8.52 -20.18 19.95
C LYS A 85 8.77 -19.44 21.24
N THR A 86 7.76 -18.74 21.74
CA THR A 86 7.89 -17.89 22.92
C THR A 86 7.53 -18.61 24.23
N TRP A 87 7.30 -19.93 24.18
CA TRP A 87 7.09 -20.82 25.32
C TRP A 87 7.51 -22.26 25.01
#